data_AF-A0A2Y9PUL8-F1
#
_entry.id   AF-A0A2Y9PUL8-F1
#
_cell.length_a   1.000
_cell.length_b   1.000
_cell.length_c   1.000
_cell.angle_alpha   90.00
_cell.angle_beta   90.00
_cell.angle_gamma   90.00
#
_symmetry.space_group_name_H-M   'P 1'
#
loop_
_entity.id
_entity.type
_entity.pdbx_description
1 polymer ?
#
loop_
_entity_poly.entity_id
_entity_poly.type
_entity_poly.pdbx_seq_one_letter_code
_entity_poly.pdbx_strand_id
1 'polypeptide(L)'
;MTASCSSRKAPPYRSESPFSSRCFVGILLVALLLLLPISSDACGEPPRYESMRLQGVPKPSYSPGDSIQYECRPGYQPKRPSLPTSAVCQNDSMWSLLQEACTRKQCPNLGDPPNGQVRYPNGSILFGSEAHYVCNVGYFLIGPSILYCDISESTVDWSDNPPICEKILCKPPEKILNGKYTNSHKDIFEYSEVVTYSCDASNGADPYSLVGESKLVCIGNDKWSSDPPQCKVVKCVHPYVENGMIVSGHGSKFYYKATIVYRCNEGFKLNGSNTIVCSANSTWEPEIPTCIKGYPSPSDEPPPKDAESLGAGIIVAIVIGALFGVVVVICSIRFCFHKKKKRKEGIATYSAYQDKATTPAEQMN
;
A
#
# COMPACT_ATOMS: atom_id res chain seq x y z
N MET A 1 15.03 36.40 -23.18
CA MET A 1 15.00 37.87 -23.36
C MET A 1 14.87 38.50 -21.99
N THR A 2 15.98 38.95 -21.44
CA THR A 2 16.10 39.56 -20.11
C THR A 2 15.89 41.07 -20.25
N ALA A 3 14.87 41.62 -19.58
CA ALA A 3 14.66 43.06 -19.49
C ALA A 3 14.82 43.52 -18.03
N SER A 4 15.78 44.41 -17.87
CA SER A 4 16.37 44.91 -16.64
C SER A 4 15.50 45.99 -15.98
N CYS A 5 15.50 46.00 -14.65
CA CYS A 5 14.87 47.01 -13.80
C CYS A 5 15.81 48.24 -13.67
N SER A 6 15.31 49.46 -13.86
CA SER A 6 16.06 50.70 -13.63
C SER A 6 15.40 51.56 -12.54
N SER A 7 16.14 51.77 -11.46
CA SER A 7 15.82 52.64 -10.33
C SER A 7 16.10 54.11 -10.66
N ARG A 8 15.19 55.03 -10.33
CA ARG A 8 15.42 56.48 -10.42
C ARG A 8 15.63 57.10 -9.04
N LYS A 9 16.76 57.81 -8.93
CA LYS A 9 17.22 58.61 -7.79
C LYS A 9 16.33 59.83 -7.55
N ALA A 10 16.15 60.17 -6.27
CA ALA A 10 15.54 61.40 -5.79
C ALA A 10 16.55 62.58 -5.78
N PRO A 11 16.11 63.83 -6.09
CA PRO A 11 16.88 65.06 -5.86
C PRO A 11 16.43 65.78 -4.56
N PRO A 12 17.20 66.80 -4.10
CA PRO A 12 17.54 66.96 -2.69
C PRO A 12 16.66 67.91 -1.88
N TYR A 13 16.79 67.73 -0.57
CA TYR A 13 16.27 68.53 0.54
C TYR A 13 16.79 69.97 0.51
N ARG A 14 15.90 70.95 0.76
CA ARG A 14 16.26 72.32 1.15
C ARG A 14 15.39 72.77 2.33
N SER A 15 16.05 73.22 3.37
CA SER A 15 15.54 73.56 4.71
C SER A 15 14.97 74.99 4.83
N GLU A 16 13.92 75.12 5.65
CA GLU A 16 13.63 76.17 6.67
C GLU A 16 13.71 77.65 6.23
N SER A 17 12.69 78.51 6.32
CA SER A 17 11.88 78.96 7.48
C SER A 17 11.26 80.35 7.09
N PRO A 18 10.53 81.12 7.94
CA PRO A 18 9.44 80.80 8.86
C PRO A 18 8.22 81.75 8.75
N PHE A 19 7.15 81.41 9.47
CA PHE A 19 6.04 82.28 9.96
C PHE A 19 5.20 83.10 8.96
N SER A 20 3.91 82.73 8.87
CA SER A 20 2.84 83.69 9.20
C SER A 20 1.60 82.96 9.72
N SER A 21 1.43 83.09 11.03
CA SER A 21 0.30 82.65 11.82
C SER A 21 -0.93 83.48 11.47
N ARG A 22 -1.76 83.05 10.49
CA ARG A 22 -3.13 83.56 10.28
C ARG A 22 -3.97 82.83 9.21
N CYS A 23 -3.97 81.49 9.16
CA CYS A 23 -4.94 80.74 8.32
C CYS A 23 -5.45 79.40 8.91
N PHE A 24 -5.20 79.11 10.19
CA PHE A 24 -5.56 77.81 10.79
C PHE A 24 -7.03 77.65 11.22
N VAL A 25 -7.89 78.64 10.99
CA VAL A 25 -9.32 78.56 11.37
C VAL A 25 -10.21 78.17 10.18
N GLY A 26 -9.71 78.25 8.94
CA GLY A 26 -10.47 77.88 7.73
C GLY A 26 -10.32 76.42 7.28
N ILE A 27 -9.22 75.75 7.63
CA ILE A 27 -8.91 74.39 7.13
C ILE A 27 -9.42 73.29 8.07
N LEU A 28 -9.64 73.59 9.35
CA LEU A 28 -10.21 72.64 10.32
C LEU A 28 -11.71 72.39 10.14
N LEU A 29 -12.45 73.31 9.51
CA LEU A 29 -13.88 73.10 9.18
C LEU A 29 -14.08 72.31 7.89
N VAL A 30 -13.14 72.36 6.94
CA VAL A 30 -13.22 71.56 5.70
C VAL A 30 -12.67 70.14 5.91
N ALA A 31 -11.67 69.96 6.79
CA ALA A 31 -11.17 68.64 7.17
C ALA A 31 -12.14 67.85 8.07
N LEU A 32 -13.00 68.51 8.87
CA LEU A 32 -14.03 67.82 9.65
C LEU A 32 -15.22 67.33 8.80
N LEU A 33 -15.50 67.96 7.66
CA LEU A 33 -16.55 67.51 6.72
C LEU A 33 -16.10 66.32 5.85
N LEU A 34 -14.79 66.04 5.77
CA LEU A 34 -14.24 64.87 5.07
C LEU A 34 -14.01 63.66 5.99
N LEU A 35 -14.26 63.80 7.30
CA LEU A 35 -14.17 62.74 8.32
C LEU A 35 -15.52 62.39 8.93
N LEU A 36 -16.62 62.98 8.46
CA LEU A 36 -17.92 62.37 8.68
C LEU A 36 -17.90 61.06 7.89
N PRO A 37 -18.08 59.88 8.51
CA PRO A 37 -18.36 58.69 7.74
C PRO A 37 -19.55 59.08 6.86
N ILE A 38 -19.39 58.99 5.54
CA ILE A 38 -20.55 59.03 4.65
C ILE A 38 -21.35 57.81 5.10
N SER A 39 -22.30 58.01 6.02
CA SER A 39 -23.35 57.07 6.32
C SER A 39 -24.16 57.01 5.05
N SER A 40 -23.69 56.21 4.08
CA SER A 40 -24.58 55.78 3.04
C SER A 40 -25.64 54.99 3.79
N ASP A 41 -26.81 55.59 4.00
CA ASP A 41 -28.00 54.91 4.51
C ASP A 41 -28.50 53.87 3.49
N ALA A 42 -27.60 53.24 2.74
CA ALA A 42 -27.83 52.45 1.55
C ALA A 42 -27.05 51.14 1.69
N CYS A 43 -27.68 50.04 1.29
CA CYS A 43 -27.03 48.75 1.27
C CYS A 43 -26.03 48.66 0.11
N GLY A 44 -24.91 47.98 0.39
CA GLY A 44 -23.87 47.66 -0.58
C GLY A 44 -24.21 46.44 -1.46
N GLU A 45 -23.19 45.72 -1.92
CA GLU A 45 -23.36 44.56 -2.79
C GLU A 45 -24.33 43.51 -2.20
N PRO A 46 -25.23 42.95 -3.02
CA PRO A 46 -26.10 41.85 -2.61
C PRO A 46 -25.33 40.62 -2.06
N PRO A 47 -25.86 39.93 -1.04
CA PRO A 47 -25.28 38.68 -0.55
C PRO A 47 -25.15 37.62 -1.64
N ARG A 48 -24.09 36.80 -1.57
CA ARG A 48 -23.84 35.70 -2.52
C ARG A 48 -24.19 34.36 -1.90
N TYR A 49 -24.76 33.48 -2.71
CA TYR A 49 -25.19 32.14 -2.33
C TYR A 49 -24.67 31.11 -3.32
N GLU A 50 -24.48 29.89 -2.82
CA GLU A 50 -24.03 28.75 -3.63
C GLU A 50 -25.17 28.26 -4.51
N SER A 51 -26.37 28.08 -3.96
CA SER A 51 -27.51 27.49 -4.70
C SER A 51 -28.37 28.51 -5.45
N MET A 52 -28.18 29.81 -5.20
CA MET A 52 -29.01 30.90 -5.73
C MET A 52 -28.18 31.95 -6.46
N ARG A 53 -28.79 32.62 -7.43
CA ARG A 53 -28.24 33.78 -8.15
C ARG A 53 -29.22 34.94 -8.12
N LEU A 54 -28.68 36.16 -8.11
CA LEU A 54 -29.48 37.38 -8.19
C LEU A 54 -30.23 37.43 -9.53
N GLN A 55 -31.51 37.79 -9.48
CA GLN A 55 -32.31 38.04 -10.67
C GLN A 55 -32.00 39.45 -11.21
N GLY A 56 -31.33 39.51 -12.35
CA GLY A 56 -30.93 40.78 -13.00
C GLY A 56 -29.54 41.26 -12.61
N VAL A 57 -29.22 42.50 -13.01
CA VAL A 57 -27.89 43.11 -12.83
C VAL A 57 -27.82 43.84 -11.47
N PRO A 58 -26.79 43.61 -10.64
CA PRO A 58 -26.64 44.32 -9.38
C PRO A 58 -26.42 45.82 -9.60
N LYS A 59 -27.05 46.64 -8.75
CA LYS A 59 -26.87 48.10 -8.70
C LYS A 59 -25.67 48.45 -7.83
N PRO A 60 -25.04 49.62 -8.05
CA PRO A 60 -23.92 50.08 -7.21
C PRO A 60 -24.35 50.45 -5.77
N SER A 61 -25.63 50.77 -5.53
CA SER A 61 -26.19 51.04 -4.20
C SER A 61 -27.70 50.79 -4.18
N TYR A 62 -28.24 50.51 -2.99
CA TYR A 62 -29.65 50.21 -2.75
C TYR A 62 -30.18 51.03 -1.57
N SER A 63 -31.32 51.70 -1.74
CA SER A 63 -31.93 52.51 -0.66
C SER A 63 -32.72 51.64 0.32
N PRO A 64 -32.95 52.06 1.58
CA PRO A 64 -33.77 51.31 2.52
C PRO A 64 -35.17 51.10 1.96
N GLY A 65 -35.66 49.86 2.04
CA GLY A 65 -36.89 49.42 1.41
C GLY A 65 -36.72 48.81 0.01
N ASP A 66 -35.57 49.00 -0.66
CA ASP A 66 -35.28 48.31 -1.92
C ASP A 66 -35.24 46.80 -1.70
N SER A 67 -35.92 46.06 -2.58
CA SER A 67 -35.95 44.59 -2.55
C SER A 67 -35.22 44.01 -3.76
N ILE A 68 -34.44 42.97 -3.49
CA ILE A 68 -33.80 42.13 -4.50
C ILE A 68 -34.39 40.72 -4.46
N GLN A 69 -34.45 40.10 -5.64
CA GLN A 69 -34.97 38.75 -5.81
C GLN A 69 -33.87 37.80 -6.27
N TYR A 70 -33.87 36.59 -5.72
CA TYR A 70 -32.99 35.51 -6.11
C TYR A 70 -33.77 34.40 -6.80
N GLU A 71 -33.11 33.73 -7.75
CA GLU A 71 -33.58 32.50 -8.36
C GLU A 71 -32.56 31.38 -8.17
N CYS A 72 -33.00 30.12 -8.24
CA CYS A 72 -32.08 28.99 -8.13
C CYS A 72 -31.12 28.98 -9.32
N ARG A 73 -29.85 28.62 -9.07
CA ARG A 73 -28.89 28.37 -10.15
C ARG A 73 -29.31 27.17 -11.01
N PRO A 74 -28.84 27.08 -12.27
CA PRO A 74 -28.96 25.86 -13.06
C PRO A 74 -28.43 24.65 -12.27
N GLY A 75 -29.15 23.52 -12.36
CA GLY A 75 -28.86 22.34 -11.53
C GLY A 75 -29.45 22.37 -10.11
N TYR A 76 -30.12 23.47 -9.70
CA TYR A 76 -30.78 23.60 -8.39
C TYR A 76 -32.30 23.83 -8.53
N GLN A 77 -33.05 23.43 -7.50
CA GLN A 77 -34.50 23.59 -7.39
C GLN A 77 -34.89 24.13 -5.99
N PRO A 78 -36.04 24.80 -5.84
CA PRO A 78 -36.49 25.30 -4.54
C PRO A 78 -36.64 24.17 -3.51
N LYS A 79 -36.22 24.42 -2.27
CA LYS A 79 -36.45 23.52 -1.14
C LYS A 79 -37.95 23.41 -0.85
N ARG A 80 -38.35 22.27 -0.27
CA ARG A 80 -39.70 22.04 0.24
C ARG A 80 -39.62 21.74 1.74
N PRO A 81 -40.30 22.52 2.62
CA PRO A 81 -41.14 23.69 2.32
C PRO A 81 -40.36 24.88 1.74
N SER A 82 -41.05 25.73 0.97
CA SER A 82 -40.44 26.89 0.30
C SER A 82 -39.89 27.89 1.32
N LEU A 83 -38.62 28.27 1.14
CA LEU A 83 -37.95 29.32 1.90
C LEU A 83 -38.01 30.65 1.14
N PRO A 84 -37.92 31.81 1.82
CA PRO A 84 -37.89 33.10 1.15
C PRO A 84 -36.67 33.24 0.24
N THR A 85 -36.85 33.88 -0.91
CA THR A 85 -35.80 34.16 -1.90
C THR A 85 -35.63 35.66 -2.18
N SER A 86 -36.21 36.51 -1.34
CA SER A 86 -36.17 37.97 -1.48
C SER A 86 -35.47 38.62 -0.29
N ALA A 87 -34.50 39.50 -0.55
CA ALA A 87 -33.85 40.31 0.48
C ALA A 87 -34.35 41.75 0.40
N VAL A 88 -34.45 42.42 1.54
CA VAL A 88 -34.82 43.84 1.63
C VAL A 88 -33.70 44.60 2.31
N CYS A 89 -33.33 45.75 1.75
CA CYS A 89 -32.38 46.67 2.39
C CYS A 89 -33.04 47.34 3.60
N GLN A 90 -32.47 47.16 4.78
CA GLN A 90 -33.01 47.68 6.05
C GLN A 90 -32.45 49.07 6.37
N ASN A 91 -33.08 49.77 7.32
CA ASN A 91 -32.70 51.13 7.72
C ASN A 91 -31.33 51.20 8.41
N ASP A 92 -30.79 50.07 8.86
CA ASP A 92 -29.44 49.93 9.41
C ASP A 92 -28.38 49.66 8.32
N SER A 93 -28.77 49.80 7.05
CA SER A 93 -27.92 49.54 5.87
C SER A 93 -27.46 48.08 5.75
N MET A 94 -28.19 47.15 6.38
CA MET A 94 -27.98 45.71 6.23
C MET A 94 -29.08 45.07 5.36
N TRP A 95 -28.71 44.02 4.64
CA TRP A 95 -29.68 43.18 3.95
C TRP A 95 -30.39 42.28 4.95
N SER A 96 -31.71 42.11 4.80
CA SER A 96 -32.48 41.15 5.58
C SER A 96 -31.88 39.74 5.47
N LEU A 97 -31.80 39.03 6.59
CA LEU A 97 -31.20 37.70 6.64
C LEU A 97 -31.95 36.69 5.75
N LEU A 98 -31.18 35.96 4.94
CA LEU A 98 -31.65 34.91 4.05
C LEU A 98 -30.78 33.67 4.23
N GLN A 99 -31.35 32.50 3.92
CA GLN A 99 -30.67 31.21 3.94
C GLN A 99 -30.71 30.60 2.54
N GLU A 100 -29.93 29.54 2.32
CA GLU A 100 -29.97 28.77 1.07
C GLU A 100 -31.37 28.18 0.86
N ALA A 101 -32.13 28.75 -0.08
CA ALA A 101 -33.50 28.36 -0.37
C ALA A 101 -33.61 27.28 -1.46
N CYS A 102 -32.51 26.94 -2.14
CA CYS A 102 -32.48 25.93 -3.19
C CYS A 102 -31.63 24.71 -2.77
N THR A 103 -31.92 23.56 -3.38
CA THR A 103 -31.17 22.32 -3.24
C THR A 103 -30.85 21.76 -4.62
N ARG A 104 -29.81 20.94 -4.73
CA ARG A 104 -29.44 20.30 -6.00
C ARG A 104 -30.61 19.48 -6.56
N LYS A 105 -30.81 19.56 -7.88
CA LYS A 105 -31.72 18.67 -8.61
C LYS A 105 -31.14 17.25 -8.61
N GLN A 106 -32.02 16.28 -8.81
CA GLN A 106 -31.70 14.85 -8.79
C GLN A 106 -31.77 14.30 -10.21
N CYS A 107 -30.72 13.61 -10.65
CA CYS A 107 -30.73 12.86 -11.91
C CYS A 107 -31.61 11.61 -11.81
N PRO A 108 -32.07 11.05 -12.95
CA PRO A 108 -32.81 9.80 -12.96
C PRO A 108 -32.06 8.68 -12.24
N ASN A 109 -32.77 7.80 -11.55
CA ASN A 109 -32.15 6.61 -10.95
C ASN A 109 -31.63 5.69 -12.06
N LEU A 110 -30.33 5.43 -12.08
CA LEU A 110 -29.78 4.39 -12.97
C LEU A 110 -30.04 3.02 -12.36
N GLY A 111 -30.43 2.08 -13.22
CA GLY A 111 -30.53 0.67 -12.87
C GLY A 111 -29.22 -0.06 -13.14
N ASP A 112 -29.04 -1.21 -12.50
CA ASP A 112 -27.93 -2.09 -12.82
C ASP A 112 -28.05 -2.61 -14.26
N PRO A 113 -26.97 -2.56 -15.06
CA PRO A 113 -26.99 -3.16 -16.38
C PRO A 113 -26.99 -4.69 -16.24
N PRO A 114 -27.50 -5.44 -17.23
CA PRO A 114 -27.39 -6.89 -17.24
C PRO A 114 -25.94 -7.34 -17.06
N ASN A 115 -25.67 -8.21 -16.09
CA ASN A 115 -24.32 -8.69 -15.76
C ASN A 115 -23.33 -7.59 -15.36
N GLY A 116 -23.81 -6.50 -14.76
CA GLY A 116 -22.99 -5.51 -14.10
C GLY A 116 -23.75 -4.83 -12.97
N GLN A 117 -23.16 -3.78 -12.44
CA GLN A 117 -23.73 -2.98 -11.38
C GLN A 117 -23.30 -1.52 -11.51
N VAL A 118 -24.20 -0.61 -11.13
CA VAL A 118 -23.87 0.81 -10.98
C VAL A 118 -23.50 1.10 -9.52
N ARG A 119 -22.42 1.86 -9.33
CA ARG A 119 -21.91 2.26 -8.02
C ARG A 119 -21.88 3.77 -7.94
N TYR A 120 -22.39 4.32 -6.85
CA TYR A 120 -22.34 5.74 -6.56
C TYR A 120 -21.29 5.97 -5.47
N PRO A 121 -20.08 6.47 -5.76
CA PRO A 121 -19.00 6.60 -4.77
C PRO A 121 -19.42 7.37 -3.50
N ASN A 122 -20.29 8.37 -3.67
CA ASN A 122 -20.81 9.21 -2.58
C ASN A 122 -22.26 8.90 -2.20
N GLY A 123 -22.86 7.81 -2.72
CA GLY A 123 -24.26 7.43 -2.48
C GLY A 123 -25.30 8.47 -2.94
N SER A 124 -24.89 9.43 -3.78
CA SER A 124 -25.71 10.56 -4.25
C SER A 124 -25.88 10.50 -5.76
N ILE A 125 -27.07 10.91 -6.21
CA ILE A 125 -27.44 11.11 -7.62
C ILE A 125 -27.88 12.55 -7.89
N LEU A 126 -27.48 13.46 -7.02
CA LEU A 126 -27.71 14.90 -7.19
C LEU A 126 -26.77 15.49 -8.23
N PHE A 127 -27.11 16.66 -8.76
CA PHE A 127 -26.26 17.43 -9.66
C PHE A 127 -24.79 17.49 -9.19
N GLY A 128 -23.87 17.18 -10.11
CA GLY A 128 -22.42 17.06 -9.85
C GLY A 128 -21.98 15.72 -9.25
N SER A 129 -22.87 14.72 -9.13
CA SER A 129 -22.50 13.37 -8.68
C SER A 129 -21.99 12.49 -9.84
N GLU A 130 -21.29 11.41 -9.49
CA GLU A 130 -20.75 10.42 -10.43
C GLU A 130 -21.41 9.05 -10.24
N ALA A 131 -21.62 8.34 -11.35
CA ALA A 131 -22.07 6.95 -11.38
C ALA A 131 -21.02 6.09 -12.09
N HIS A 132 -20.50 5.08 -11.40
CA HIS A 132 -19.42 4.20 -11.85
C HIS A 132 -20.00 2.82 -12.19
N TYR A 133 -19.87 2.39 -13.44
CA TYR A 133 -20.32 1.07 -13.88
C TYR A 133 -19.21 0.05 -13.79
N VAL A 134 -19.55 -1.13 -13.26
CA VAL A 134 -18.63 -2.27 -13.13
C VAL A 134 -19.34 -3.52 -13.63
N CYS A 135 -18.75 -4.20 -14.61
CA CYS A 135 -19.27 -5.48 -15.08
C CYS A 135 -18.90 -6.62 -14.12
N ASN A 136 -19.75 -7.63 -14.08
CA ASN A 136 -19.52 -8.85 -13.32
C ASN A 136 -18.35 -9.65 -13.91
N VAL A 137 -17.81 -10.57 -13.12
CA VAL A 137 -16.73 -11.46 -13.57
C VAL A 137 -17.18 -12.24 -14.81
N GLY A 138 -16.32 -12.27 -15.83
CA GLY A 138 -16.61 -12.89 -17.12
C GLY A 138 -17.31 -11.98 -18.13
N TYR A 139 -17.45 -10.69 -17.82
CA TYR A 139 -18.00 -9.67 -18.72
C TYR A 139 -17.05 -8.49 -18.86
N PHE A 140 -17.05 -7.85 -20.03
CA PHE A 140 -16.29 -6.63 -20.31
C PHE A 140 -17.24 -5.47 -20.64
N LEU A 141 -16.80 -4.25 -20.34
CA LEU A 141 -17.62 -3.04 -20.44
C LEU A 141 -17.48 -2.41 -21.83
N ILE A 142 -18.62 -2.13 -22.47
CA ILE A 142 -18.72 -1.39 -23.73
C ILE A 142 -19.46 -0.08 -23.47
N GLY A 143 -18.75 1.03 -23.67
CA GLY A 143 -19.25 2.39 -23.40
C GLY A 143 -18.47 3.10 -22.29
N PRO A 144 -19.01 4.21 -21.76
CA PRO A 144 -18.38 4.95 -20.67
C PRO A 144 -18.49 4.19 -19.35
N SER A 145 -17.37 4.08 -18.62
CA SER A 145 -17.37 3.46 -17.27
C SER A 145 -17.85 4.41 -16.18
N ILE A 146 -17.87 5.73 -16.44
CA ILE A 146 -18.29 6.76 -15.50
C ILE A 146 -19.24 7.72 -16.21
N LEU A 147 -20.39 7.98 -15.58
CA LEU A 147 -21.33 9.02 -15.98
C LEU A 147 -21.38 10.13 -14.94
N TYR A 148 -21.60 11.37 -15.40
CA TYR A 148 -21.71 12.55 -14.56
C TYR A 148 -23.13 13.10 -14.60
N CYS A 149 -23.70 13.45 -13.44
CA CYS A 149 -25.01 14.10 -13.37
C CYS A 149 -24.84 15.60 -13.66
N ASP A 150 -25.20 16.00 -14.88
CA ASP A 150 -24.96 17.34 -15.42
C ASP A 150 -26.25 18.03 -15.87
N ILE A 151 -26.15 19.30 -16.27
CA ILE A 151 -27.28 20.10 -16.76
C ILE A 151 -27.64 19.62 -18.17
N SER A 152 -28.89 19.21 -18.33
CA SER A 152 -29.49 18.90 -19.63
C SER A 152 -30.63 19.90 -19.87
N GLU A 153 -30.37 20.87 -20.75
CA GLU A 153 -31.28 21.99 -21.03
C GLU A 153 -31.70 22.77 -19.75
N SER A 154 -32.90 22.51 -19.23
CA SER A 154 -33.44 23.13 -18.01
C SER A 154 -33.54 22.17 -16.83
N THR A 155 -33.25 20.88 -17.04
CA THR A 155 -33.25 19.81 -16.03
C THR A 155 -31.82 19.34 -15.76
N VAL A 156 -31.68 18.20 -15.07
CA VAL A 156 -30.40 17.50 -14.90
C VAL A 156 -30.58 16.08 -15.41
N ASP A 157 -29.55 15.58 -16.07
CA ASP A 157 -29.51 14.21 -16.58
C ASP A 157 -28.07 13.68 -16.57
N TRP A 158 -27.91 12.37 -16.78
CA TRP A 158 -26.60 11.76 -16.91
C TRP A 158 -25.93 12.15 -18.23
N SER A 159 -24.62 12.32 -18.19
CA SER A 159 -23.80 12.81 -19.30
C SER A 159 -23.84 11.92 -20.56
N ASP A 160 -24.22 10.65 -20.42
CA ASP A 160 -24.34 9.69 -21.52
C ASP A 160 -25.32 8.56 -21.10
N ASN A 161 -25.58 7.65 -22.03
CA ASN A 161 -26.37 6.45 -21.79
C ASN A 161 -25.59 5.41 -20.96
N PRO A 162 -26.28 4.54 -20.19
CA PRO A 162 -25.66 3.41 -19.51
C PRO A 162 -24.85 2.50 -20.44
N PRO A 163 -23.66 2.02 -20.01
CA PRO A 163 -22.86 1.09 -20.80
C PRO A 163 -23.47 -0.32 -20.81
N ILE A 164 -22.95 -1.17 -21.70
CA ILE A 164 -23.36 -2.56 -21.85
C ILE A 164 -22.24 -3.48 -21.34
N CYS A 165 -22.60 -4.50 -20.56
CA CYS A 165 -21.68 -5.56 -20.15
C CYS A 165 -21.85 -6.78 -21.05
N GLU A 166 -20.86 -7.04 -21.90
CA GLU A 166 -20.87 -8.17 -22.82
C GLU A 166 -20.03 -9.33 -22.29
N LYS A 167 -20.44 -10.56 -22.60
CA LYS A 167 -19.76 -11.77 -22.14
C LYS A 167 -18.38 -11.85 -22.79
N ILE A 168 -17.35 -12.15 -22.00
CA ILE A 168 -16.01 -12.41 -22.50
C ILE A 168 -16.01 -13.79 -23.16
N LEU A 169 -15.64 -13.80 -24.44
CA LEU A 169 -15.48 -15.00 -25.24
C LEU A 169 -14.11 -14.97 -25.93
N CYS A 170 -13.46 -16.12 -26.03
CA CYS A 170 -12.21 -16.28 -26.75
C CYS A 170 -12.42 -17.18 -27.97
N LYS A 171 -11.88 -16.76 -29.11
CA LYS A 171 -11.62 -17.66 -30.24
C LYS A 171 -10.65 -18.78 -29.86
N PRO A 172 -10.66 -19.90 -30.60
CA PRO A 172 -9.76 -21.02 -30.36
C PRO A 172 -8.31 -20.56 -30.48
N PRO A 173 -7.42 -20.97 -29.56
CA PRO A 173 -6.02 -20.58 -29.61
C PRO A 173 -5.32 -21.30 -30.77
N GLU A 174 -4.17 -20.75 -31.19
CA GLU A 174 -3.48 -21.21 -32.38
C GLU A 174 -3.04 -22.68 -32.25
N LYS A 175 -3.14 -23.41 -33.36
CA LYS A 175 -2.61 -24.78 -33.44
C LYS A 175 -1.10 -24.70 -33.61
N ILE A 176 -0.39 -25.48 -32.81
CA ILE A 176 1.07 -25.53 -32.81
C ILE A 176 1.57 -26.74 -33.58
N LEU A 177 2.76 -26.65 -34.15
CA LEU A 177 3.41 -27.80 -34.82
C LEU A 177 3.83 -28.84 -33.78
N ASN A 178 3.66 -30.14 -34.10
CA ASN A 178 4.03 -31.27 -33.24
C ASN A 178 3.35 -31.26 -31.86
N GLY A 179 2.18 -30.63 -31.76
CA GLY A 179 1.43 -30.57 -30.53
C GLY A 179 -0.06 -30.35 -30.76
N LYS A 180 -0.80 -30.58 -29.70
CA LYS A 180 -2.25 -30.47 -29.64
C LYS A 180 -2.68 -29.88 -28.31
N TYR A 181 -3.91 -29.41 -28.23
CA TYR A 181 -4.51 -28.93 -26.99
C TYR A 181 -5.90 -29.52 -26.75
N THR A 182 -6.32 -29.53 -25.49
CA THR A 182 -7.64 -30.02 -25.05
C THR A 182 -8.79 -29.16 -25.60
N ASN A 183 -9.93 -29.76 -25.94
CA ASN A 183 -11.12 -29.06 -26.47
C ASN A 183 -10.90 -28.33 -27.80
N SER A 184 -9.93 -28.75 -28.61
CA SER A 184 -9.61 -28.16 -29.93
C SER A 184 -10.72 -28.24 -30.99
N HIS A 185 -11.85 -28.89 -30.67
CA HIS A 185 -13.05 -28.95 -31.50
C HIS A 185 -14.03 -27.80 -31.21
N LYS A 186 -13.85 -27.04 -30.12
CA LYS A 186 -14.70 -25.88 -29.80
C LYS A 186 -14.30 -24.68 -30.65
N ASP A 187 -15.31 -23.95 -31.13
CA ASP A 187 -15.12 -22.69 -31.87
C ASP A 187 -15.13 -21.46 -30.96
N ILE A 188 -15.63 -21.58 -29.73
CA ILE A 188 -15.76 -20.49 -28.75
C ILE A 188 -15.42 -21.04 -27.37
N PHE A 189 -14.62 -20.26 -26.62
CA PHE A 189 -14.26 -20.54 -25.24
C PHE A 189 -14.79 -19.42 -24.34
N GLU A 190 -15.35 -19.80 -23.20
CA GLU A 190 -15.86 -18.85 -22.21
C GLU A 190 -14.75 -18.35 -21.28
N TYR A 191 -14.99 -17.22 -20.62
CA TYR A 191 -14.09 -16.70 -19.58
C TYR A 191 -13.68 -17.78 -18.58
N SER A 192 -12.41 -17.79 -18.21
CA SER A 192 -11.78 -18.75 -17.30
C SER A 192 -11.70 -20.20 -17.80
N GLU A 193 -12.19 -20.52 -19.01
CA GLU A 193 -11.90 -21.81 -19.60
C GLU A 193 -10.41 -21.96 -19.88
N VAL A 194 -9.92 -23.18 -19.69
CA VAL A 194 -8.50 -23.52 -19.79
C VAL A 194 -8.30 -24.53 -20.91
N VAL A 195 -7.34 -24.25 -21.78
CA VAL A 195 -6.80 -25.25 -22.71
C VAL A 195 -5.43 -25.68 -22.21
N THR A 196 -5.15 -26.98 -22.29
CA THR A 196 -3.84 -27.54 -21.95
C THR A 196 -3.19 -28.09 -23.20
N TYR A 197 -2.01 -27.58 -23.53
CA TYR A 197 -1.18 -28.06 -24.62
C TYR A 197 -0.35 -29.27 -24.20
N SER A 198 -0.14 -30.16 -25.16
CA SER A 198 0.70 -31.35 -25.05
C SER A 198 1.41 -31.60 -26.38
N CYS A 199 2.67 -32.00 -26.33
CA CYS A 199 3.39 -32.38 -27.53
C CYS A 199 2.98 -33.78 -28.00
N ASP A 200 2.98 -33.97 -29.31
CA ASP A 200 2.78 -35.28 -29.92
C ASP A 200 4.00 -36.18 -29.69
N ALA A 201 3.83 -37.48 -29.96
CA ALA A 201 4.96 -38.41 -29.94
C ALA A 201 5.95 -38.04 -31.06
N SER A 202 7.25 -38.03 -30.74
CA SER A 202 8.29 -37.79 -31.73
C SER A 202 8.52 -39.03 -32.58
N ASN A 203 8.71 -38.83 -33.89
CA ASN A 203 9.13 -39.87 -34.82
C ASN A 203 10.66 -40.08 -34.81
N GLY A 204 11.41 -39.23 -34.11
CA GLY A 204 12.87 -39.27 -34.03
C GLY A 204 13.40 -39.98 -32.77
N ALA A 205 14.74 -40.00 -32.63
CA ALA A 205 15.42 -40.61 -31.49
C ALA A 205 15.25 -39.84 -30.16
N ASP A 206 14.73 -38.62 -30.22
CA ASP A 206 14.57 -37.71 -29.08
C ASP A 206 13.13 -37.14 -29.07
N PRO A 207 12.50 -37.03 -27.88
CA PRO A 207 11.14 -36.53 -27.74
C PRO A 207 11.03 -35.02 -27.97
N TYR A 208 9.83 -34.55 -28.29
CA TYR A 208 9.52 -33.12 -28.27
C TYR A 208 9.40 -32.63 -26.82
N SER A 209 9.98 -31.46 -26.57
CA SER A 209 9.85 -30.71 -25.32
C SER A 209 8.86 -29.58 -25.51
N LEU A 210 7.97 -29.39 -24.53
CA LEU A 210 7.05 -28.26 -24.48
C LEU A 210 7.77 -27.05 -23.87
N VAL A 211 7.99 -26.02 -24.69
CA VAL A 211 8.67 -24.78 -24.31
C VAL A 211 7.63 -23.65 -24.23
N GLY A 212 7.46 -23.09 -23.02
CA GLY A 212 6.47 -22.05 -22.72
C GLY A 212 5.41 -22.53 -21.72
N GLU A 213 4.34 -21.77 -21.58
CA GLU A 213 3.22 -22.11 -20.68
C GLU A 213 2.35 -23.20 -21.30
N SER A 214 2.17 -24.30 -20.57
CA SER A 214 1.35 -25.43 -21.05
C SER A 214 -0.15 -25.18 -20.95
N LYS A 215 -0.58 -24.20 -20.15
CA LYS A 215 -1.99 -23.90 -19.88
C LYS A 215 -2.29 -22.47 -20.28
N LEU A 216 -3.27 -22.30 -21.15
CA LEU A 216 -3.79 -21.00 -21.56
C LEU A 216 -5.21 -20.85 -21.00
N VAL A 217 -5.49 -19.69 -20.41
CA VAL A 217 -6.79 -19.34 -19.81
C VAL A 217 -7.43 -18.21 -20.61
N CYS A 218 -8.72 -18.32 -20.93
CA CYS A 218 -9.45 -17.23 -21.57
C CYS A 218 -9.68 -16.09 -20.55
N ILE A 219 -9.03 -14.95 -20.74
CA ILE A 219 -9.02 -13.84 -19.76
C ILE A 219 -9.72 -12.57 -20.25
N GLY A 220 -9.91 -12.44 -21.56
CA GLY A 220 -10.50 -11.25 -22.17
C GLY A 220 -11.05 -11.59 -23.55
N ASN A 221 -11.79 -10.65 -24.15
CA ASN A 221 -12.39 -10.89 -25.46
C ASN A 221 -11.29 -11.19 -26.49
N ASP A 222 -11.33 -12.39 -27.08
CA ASP A 222 -10.29 -12.94 -27.97
C ASP A 222 -8.87 -12.92 -27.39
N LYS A 223 -8.74 -12.97 -26.06
CA LYS A 223 -7.44 -12.86 -25.36
C LYS A 223 -7.20 -14.01 -24.39
N TRP A 224 -6.14 -14.75 -24.66
CA TRP A 224 -5.59 -15.81 -23.81
C TRP A 224 -4.55 -15.26 -22.83
N SER A 225 -4.32 -15.98 -21.73
CA SER A 225 -3.40 -15.57 -20.64
C SER A 225 -1.93 -15.52 -21.04
N SER A 226 -1.54 -16.24 -22.08
CA SER A 226 -0.18 -16.32 -22.63
C SER A 226 -0.26 -16.70 -24.10
N ASP A 227 0.85 -16.50 -24.83
CA ASP A 227 1.01 -17.05 -26.16
C ASP A 227 1.12 -18.58 -26.13
N PRO A 228 0.72 -19.29 -27.20
CA PRO A 228 0.84 -20.75 -27.29
C PRO A 228 2.29 -21.24 -27.15
N PRO A 229 2.52 -22.39 -26.49
CA PRO A 229 3.87 -22.94 -26.32
C PRO A 229 4.39 -23.56 -27.62
N GLN A 230 5.67 -23.90 -27.67
CA GLN A 230 6.30 -24.59 -28.79
C GLN A 230 6.61 -26.05 -28.44
N CYS A 231 6.35 -26.97 -29.37
CA CYS A 231 6.78 -28.36 -29.28
C CYS A 231 7.95 -28.62 -30.23
N LYS A 232 9.16 -28.65 -29.67
CA LYS A 232 10.40 -28.84 -30.43
C LYS A 232 11.38 -29.74 -29.69
N VAL A 233 12.29 -30.38 -30.42
CA VAL A 233 13.36 -31.16 -29.78
C VAL A 233 14.31 -30.18 -29.11
N VAL A 234 14.47 -30.30 -27.80
CA VAL A 234 15.46 -29.56 -27.01
C VAL A 234 16.35 -30.58 -26.35
N LYS A 235 17.64 -30.58 -26.66
CA LYS A 235 18.59 -31.55 -26.12
C LYS A 235 19.94 -30.87 -25.90
N CYS A 236 20.32 -30.74 -24.64
CA CYS A 236 21.59 -30.16 -24.28
C CYS A 236 22.73 -31.18 -24.40
N VAL A 237 23.93 -30.66 -24.67
CA VAL A 237 25.16 -31.46 -24.72
C VAL A 237 25.41 -32.14 -23.37
N HIS A 238 26.06 -33.30 -23.39
CA HIS A 238 26.45 -33.97 -22.16
C HIS A 238 27.45 -33.08 -21.41
N PRO A 239 27.12 -32.58 -20.20
CA PRO A 239 27.96 -31.59 -19.54
C PRO A 239 29.05 -32.29 -18.75
N TYR A 240 30.29 -31.98 -19.12
CA TYR A 240 31.50 -32.53 -18.54
C TYR A 240 32.26 -31.43 -17.81
N VAL A 241 32.66 -31.70 -16.56
CA VAL A 241 33.46 -30.79 -15.74
C VAL A 241 34.69 -31.54 -15.28
N GLU A 242 35.86 -31.12 -15.76
CA GLU A 242 37.13 -31.68 -15.32
C GLU A 242 37.37 -31.36 -13.84
N ASN A 243 37.87 -32.33 -13.07
CA ASN A 243 38.04 -32.21 -11.61
C ASN A 243 36.75 -31.87 -10.86
N GLY A 244 35.60 -32.19 -11.43
CA GLY A 244 34.30 -32.11 -10.79
C GLY A 244 33.49 -33.39 -10.97
N MET A 245 32.41 -33.50 -10.20
CA MET A 245 31.47 -34.60 -10.23
C MET A 245 30.03 -34.09 -10.23
N ILE A 246 29.16 -34.77 -10.96
CA ILE A 246 27.71 -34.55 -10.90
C ILE A 246 27.22 -35.12 -9.57
N VAL A 247 26.53 -34.31 -8.76
CA VAL A 247 25.92 -34.75 -7.50
C VAL A 247 24.45 -35.09 -7.67
N SER A 248 23.76 -34.47 -8.62
CA SER A 248 22.36 -34.78 -8.94
C SER A 248 22.04 -34.50 -10.40
N GLY A 249 21.02 -35.19 -10.93
CA GLY A 249 20.61 -35.06 -12.33
C GLY A 249 21.42 -35.94 -13.29
N HIS A 250 21.85 -37.12 -12.85
CA HIS A 250 22.56 -38.09 -13.72
C HIS A 250 21.66 -38.57 -14.87
N GLY A 251 22.24 -38.72 -16.05
CA GLY A 251 21.54 -39.23 -17.23
C GLY A 251 22.44 -39.34 -18.45
N SER A 252 21.99 -40.07 -19.46
CA SER A 252 22.66 -40.18 -20.76
C SER A 252 22.19 -39.11 -21.75
N LYS A 253 20.99 -38.54 -21.54
CA LYS A 253 20.39 -37.50 -22.38
C LYS A 253 19.72 -36.44 -21.50
N PHE A 254 19.86 -35.18 -21.87
CA PHE A 254 19.34 -34.04 -21.10
C PHE A 254 18.44 -33.18 -21.98
N TYR A 255 17.17 -33.08 -21.60
CA TYR A 255 16.15 -32.34 -22.35
C TYR A 255 15.77 -31.04 -21.64
N TYR A 256 14.81 -30.30 -22.17
CA TYR A 256 14.38 -29.00 -21.62
C TYR A 256 14.10 -29.05 -20.11
N LYS A 257 14.60 -28.05 -19.38
CA LYS A 257 14.54 -27.93 -17.91
C LYS A 257 15.25 -29.06 -17.12
N ALA A 258 15.99 -29.97 -17.78
CA ALA A 258 16.88 -30.88 -17.07
C ALA A 258 17.87 -30.06 -16.23
N THR A 259 17.99 -30.41 -14.95
CA THR A 259 18.81 -29.67 -13.98
C THR A 259 19.92 -30.57 -13.47
N ILE A 260 21.14 -30.06 -13.51
CA ILE A 260 22.33 -30.77 -13.05
C ILE A 260 23.03 -29.94 -11.99
N VAL A 261 23.45 -30.60 -10.93
CA VAL A 261 24.21 -29.99 -9.85
C VAL A 261 25.59 -30.61 -9.80
N TYR A 262 26.61 -29.78 -9.66
CA TYR A 262 28.02 -30.14 -9.62
C TYR A 262 28.65 -29.87 -8.26
N ARG A 263 29.73 -30.61 -8.02
CA ARG A 263 30.70 -30.35 -6.97
C ARG A 263 32.10 -30.54 -7.53
N CYS A 264 33.06 -29.72 -7.10
CA CYS A 264 34.46 -29.94 -7.42
C CYS A 264 35.08 -31.01 -6.51
N ASN A 265 36.03 -31.75 -7.07
CA ASN A 265 36.83 -32.70 -6.32
C ASN A 265 37.68 -31.98 -5.26
N GLU A 266 38.19 -32.72 -4.29
CA GLU A 266 39.06 -32.17 -3.24
C GLU A 266 40.25 -31.41 -3.82
N GLY A 267 40.57 -30.25 -3.23
CA GLY A 267 41.64 -29.37 -3.73
C GLY A 267 41.26 -28.48 -4.92
N PHE A 268 40.02 -28.55 -5.41
CA PHE A 268 39.50 -27.65 -6.46
C PHE A 268 38.35 -26.79 -5.95
N LYS A 269 38.33 -25.54 -6.41
CA LYS A 269 37.28 -24.56 -6.15
C LYS A 269 36.39 -24.42 -7.38
N LEU A 270 35.09 -24.38 -7.16
CA LEU A 270 34.11 -24.14 -8.21
C LEU A 270 34.19 -22.70 -8.72
N ASN A 271 34.22 -22.55 -10.04
CA ASN A 271 34.13 -21.29 -10.76
C ASN A 271 32.89 -21.31 -11.67
N GLY A 272 31.91 -20.45 -11.35
CA GLY A 272 30.59 -20.45 -11.98
C GLY A 272 29.49 -20.93 -11.02
N SER A 273 28.34 -21.31 -11.58
CA SER A 273 27.21 -21.85 -10.80
C SER A 273 27.39 -23.34 -10.54
N ASN A 274 27.05 -23.80 -9.34
CA ASN A 274 27.00 -25.24 -9.06
C ASN A 274 25.80 -25.93 -9.70
N THR A 275 24.83 -25.17 -10.20
CA THR A 275 23.58 -25.67 -10.77
C THR A 275 23.39 -25.08 -12.16
N ILE A 276 23.14 -25.95 -13.14
CA ILE A 276 22.86 -25.58 -14.53
C ILE A 276 21.55 -26.21 -15.00
N VAL A 277 20.82 -25.50 -15.86
CA VAL A 277 19.53 -25.94 -16.39
C VAL A 277 19.57 -25.94 -17.92
N CYS A 278 19.05 -26.99 -18.55
CA CYS A 278 18.96 -27.06 -20.01
C CYS A 278 17.87 -26.10 -20.51
N SER A 279 18.27 -25.06 -21.24
CA SER A 279 17.39 -24.00 -21.69
C SER A 279 16.62 -24.37 -22.96
N ALA A 280 15.69 -23.50 -23.34
CA ALA A 280 14.86 -23.67 -24.54
C ALA A 280 15.67 -23.69 -25.85
N ASN A 281 16.93 -23.23 -25.80
CA ASN A 281 17.83 -23.12 -26.94
C ASN A 281 18.80 -24.30 -27.07
N SER A 282 18.60 -25.37 -26.29
CA SER A 282 19.51 -26.53 -26.22
C SER A 282 20.92 -26.17 -25.70
N THR A 283 20.99 -25.12 -24.89
CA THR A 283 22.21 -24.67 -24.19
C THR A 283 22.04 -24.79 -22.69
N TRP A 284 23.14 -24.91 -21.96
CA TRP A 284 23.13 -24.89 -20.50
C TRP A 284 23.12 -23.46 -19.99
N GLU A 285 22.19 -23.14 -19.09
CA GLU A 285 22.05 -21.83 -18.46
C GLU A 285 22.01 -21.96 -16.92
N PRO A 286 22.94 -21.31 -16.20
CA PRO A 286 24.16 -20.68 -16.72
C PRO A 286 25.10 -21.69 -17.39
N GLU A 287 26.15 -21.19 -18.05
CA GLU A 287 27.14 -22.05 -18.72
C GLU A 287 27.76 -23.09 -17.77
N ILE A 288 28.24 -24.19 -18.34
CA ILE A 288 28.86 -25.30 -17.59
C ILE A 288 30.03 -24.76 -16.76
N PRO A 289 30.08 -25.02 -15.43
CA PRO A 289 31.11 -24.46 -14.56
C PRO A 289 32.47 -25.14 -14.74
N THR A 290 33.51 -24.53 -14.19
CA THR A 290 34.87 -25.09 -14.16
C THR A 290 35.34 -25.31 -12.72
N CYS A 291 36.20 -26.30 -12.51
CA CYS A 291 36.85 -26.54 -11.23
C CYS A 291 38.31 -26.12 -11.34
N ILE A 292 38.68 -25.04 -10.66
CA ILE A 292 40.03 -24.47 -10.68
C ILE A 292 40.80 -24.92 -9.43
N LYS A 293 42.08 -25.22 -9.57
CA LYS A 293 42.90 -25.66 -8.43
C LYS A 293 42.89 -24.60 -7.33
N GLY A 294 42.49 -24.97 -6.13
CA GLY A 294 42.54 -24.08 -4.98
C GLY A 294 43.99 -23.84 -4.59
N TYR A 295 44.42 -22.58 -4.55
CA TYR A 295 45.55 -22.24 -3.70
C TYR A 295 45.08 -22.41 -2.26
N PRO A 296 45.87 -23.04 -1.37
CA PRO A 296 45.51 -23.11 0.04
C PRO A 296 45.25 -21.69 0.53
N SER A 297 44.09 -21.49 1.16
CA SER A 297 43.85 -20.26 1.90
C SER A 297 44.87 -20.24 3.05
N PRO A 298 45.40 -19.08 3.49
CA PRO A 298 46.29 -19.01 4.65
C PRO A 298 45.67 -19.61 5.94
N SER A 299 44.36 -19.88 5.94
CA SER A 299 43.64 -20.58 7.00
C SER A 299 43.77 -22.12 6.98
N ASP A 300 44.34 -22.69 5.92
CA ASP A 300 44.56 -24.15 5.77
C ASP A 300 45.95 -24.57 6.25
N GLU A 301 46.75 -23.65 6.80
CA GLU A 301 47.98 -24.01 7.50
C GLU A 301 47.59 -24.76 8.78
N PRO A 302 48.01 -26.03 8.97
CA PRO A 302 47.76 -26.73 10.21
C PRO A 302 48.38 -25.92 11.36
N PRO A 303 47.69 -25.78 12.52
CA PRO A 303 48.24 -25.04 13.64
C PRO A 303 49.64 -25.59 13.98
N PRO A 304 50.62 -24.72 14.29
CA PRO A 304 51.98 -25.13 14.56
C PRO A 304 51.98 -26.23 15.62
N LYS A 305 52.72 -27.32 15.36
CA LYS A 305 52.79 -28.53 16.22
C LYS A 305 53.50 -28.30 17.56
N ASP A 306 53.59 -27.06 18.03
CA ASP A 306 54.27 -26.67 19.25
C ASP A 306 53.24 -26.12 20.26
N ALA A 307 52.21 -26.91 20.52
CA ALA A 307 51.31 -26.68 21.66
C ALA A 307 50.91 -28.00 22.34
N GLU A 308 51.76 -29.02 22.26
CA GLU A 308 51.65 -30.21 23.09
C GLU A 308 52.59 -30.11 24.29
N SER A 309 52.33 -29.18 25.23
CA SER A 309 52.85 -29.29 26.62
C SER A 309 52.33 -28.19 27.56
N LEU A 310 51.01 -27.99 27.69
CA LEU A 310 50.47 -27.22 28.85
C LEU A 310 49.02 -27.56 29.24
N GLY A 311 48.39 -28.56 28.61
CA GLY A 311 46.99 -28.93 28.88
C GLY A 311 46.78 -29.96 30.00
N ALA A 312 47.72 -30.88 30.22
CA ALA A 312 47.49 -32.00 31.15
C ALA A 312 47.54 -31.57 32.63
N GLY A 313 48.44 -30.66 33.00
CA GLY A 313 48.58 -30.20 34.39
C GLY A 313 47.39 -29.34 34.87
N ILE A 314 46.83 -28.52 33.98
CA ILE A 314 45.70 -27.63 34.32
C ILE A 314 44.41 -28.43 34.49
N ILE A 315 44.17 -29.45 33.66
CA ILE A 315 42.98 -30.32 33.79
C ILE A 315 43.05 -31.12 35.09
N VAL A 316 44.23 -31.62 35.49
CA VAL A 316 44.42 -32.30 36.78
C VAL A 316 44.20 -31.36 37.96
N ALA A 317 44.68 -30.11 37.88
CA ALA A 317 44.45 -29.12 38.93
C ALA A 317 42.98 -28.73 39.08
N ILE A 318 42.23 -28.59 37.97
CA ILE A 318 40.79 -28.27 37.99
C ILE A 318 39.98 -29.45 38.54
N VAL A 319 40.32 -30.70 38.17
CA VAL A 319 39.63 -31.88 38.70
C VAL A 319 39.92 -32.07 40.19
N ILE A 320 41.17 -31.85 40.63
CA ILE A 320 41.51 -31.90 42.06
C ILE A 320 40.81 -30.77 42.82
N GLY A 321 40.77 -29.55 42.28
CA GLY A 321 40.06 -28.42 42.87
C GLY A 321 38.56 -28.67 42.99
N ALA A 322 37.93 -29.26 41.97
CA ALA A 322 36.51 -29.63 42.00
C ALA A 322 36.24 -30.74 43.03
N LEU A 323 37.10 -31.75 43.12
CA LEU A 323 36.98 -32.81 44.13
C LEU A 323 37.16 -32.27 45.56
N PHE A 324 38.13 -31.38 45.78
CA PHE A 324 38.30 -30.70 47.07
C PHE A 324 37.07 -29.84 47.41
N GLY A 325 36.52 -29.10 46.44
CA GLY A 325 35.28 -28.34 46.63
C GLY A 325 34.10 -29.22 47.03
N VAL A 326 33.92 -30.35 46.36
CA VAL A 326 32.86 -31.32 46.70
C VAL A 326 33.07 -31.92 48.10
N VAL A 327 34.30 -32.25 48.48
CA VAL A 327 34.61 -32.76 49.83
C VAL A 327 34.32 -31.71 50.90
N VAL A 328 34.70 -30.45 50.68
CA VAL A 328 34.39 -29.35 51.61
C VAL A 328 32.88 -29.15 51.75
N VAL A 329 32.12 -29.22 50.65
CA VAL A 329 30.65 -29.12 50.69
C VAL A 329 30.04 -30.31 51.44
N ILE A 330 30.50 -31.54 51.19
CA ILE A 330 30.02 -32.74 51.91
C ILE A 330 30.37 -32.66 53.40
N CYS A 331 31.58 -32.22 53.75
CA CYS A 331 31.99 -32.01 55.14
C CYS A 331 31.16 -30.92 55.82
N SER A 332 30.87 -29.82 55.13
CA SER A 332 30.01 -28.73 55.63
C SER A 332 28.57 -29.20 55.85
N ILE A 333 28.04 -29.99 54.93
CA ILE A 333 26.70 -30.60 55.05
C ILE A 333 26.67 -31.58 56.22
N ARG A 334 27.67 -32.47 56.36
CA ARG A 334 27.76 -33.38 57.52
C ARG A 334 27.91 -32.63 58.84
N PHE A 335 28.70 -31.55 58.88
CA PHE A 335 28.82 -30.69 60.06
C PHE A 335 27.50 -30.02 60.42
N CYS A 336 26.75 -29.51 59.43
CA CYS A 336 25.41 -28.97 59.62
C CYS A 336 24.40 -30.01 60.12
N PHE A 337 24.45 -31.25 59.60
CA PHE A 337 23.62 -32.35 60.11
C PHE A 337 24.02 -32.75 61.53
N HIS A 338 25.32 -32.75 61.86
CA HIS A 338 25.79 -33.04 63.21
C HIS A 338 25.38 -31.94 64.21
N LYS A 339 25.38 -30.67 63.78
CA LYS A 339 24.89 -29.53 64.58
C LYS A 339 23.37 -29.60 64.78
N LYS A 340 22.60 -30.01 63.76
CA LYS A 340 21.16 -30.28 63.89
C LYS A 340 20.85 -31.46 64.80
N LYS A 341 21.67 -32.53 64.80
CA LYS A 341 21.52 -33.68 65.71
C LYS A 341 21.77 -33.27 67.17
N LYS A 342 22.84 -32.51 67.46
CA LYS A 342 23.08 -31.94 68.80
C LYS A 342 21.98 -30.97 69.25
N ARG A 343 21.35 -30.22 68.33
CA ARG A 343 20.22 -29.32 68.66
C ARG A 343 18.91 -30.07 68.97
N LYS A 344 18.71 -31.28 68.41
CA LYS A 344 17.54 -32.13 68.73
C LYS A 344 17.71 -32.88 70.05
N GLU A 345 18.93 -33.27 70.42
CA GLU A 345 19.23 -33.87 71.74
C GLU A 345 19.18 -32.85 72.90
N GLY A 346 19.43 -31.56 72.62
CA GLY A 346 19.29 -30.47 73.62
C GLY A 346 17.88 -29.91 73.82
N ILE A 347 16.93 -30.19 72.92
CA ILE A 347 15.52 -29.75 73.05
C ILE A 347 14.66 -30.84 73.73
N ALA A 348 15.03 -32.11 73.61
CA ALA A 348 14.37 -33.23 74.31
C ALA A 348 14.63 -33.27 75.83
N THR A 349 15.59 -32.47 76.33
CA THR A 349 15.94 -32.36 77.76
C THR A 349 15.29 -31.18 78.47
N TYR A 350 14.61 -30.27 77.75
CA TYR A 350 13.90 -29.12 78.34
C TYR A 350 12.37 -29.35 78.48
N SER A 351 11.79 -30.28 77.72
CA SER A 351 10.35 -30.59 77.77
C SER A 351 9.96 -31.66 78.80
N ALA A 352 10.90 -32.11 79.64
CA ALA A 352 10.65 -33.05 80.74
C ALA A 352 10.57 -32.38 82.14
N TYR A 353 10.62 -31.04 82.21
CA TYR A 353 10.66 -30.28 83.46
C TYR A 353 9.48 -29.30 83.67
N GLN A 354 8.48 -29.30 82.77
CA GLN A 354 7.34 -28.36 82.79
C GLN A 354 5.97 -28.98 83.14
N ASP A 355 5.92 -30.27 83.55
CA ASP A 355 4.67 -30.96 83.95
C ASP A 355 4.46 -31.09 85.49
N LYS A 356 5.12 -30.26 86.31
CA LYS A 356 4.91 -30.24 87.78
C LYS A 356 4.99 -28.82 88.36
N ALA A 357 3.86 -28.10 88.34
CA ALA A 357 3.44 -27.12 89.36
C ALA A 357 2.10 -26.52 88.91
N THR A 358 0.95 -27.01 89.38
CA THR A 358 0.23 -26.61 90.60
C THR A 358 -1.05 -25.84 90.25
N THR A 359 -2.13 -26.45 90.73
CA THR A 359 -3.57 -26.19 90.71
C THR A 359 -4.00 -24.96 91.56
N PRO A 360 -5.32 -24.68 91.79
CA PRO A 360 -5.94 -23.36 91.59
C PRO A 360 -6.40 -22.65 92.89
N ALA A 361 -6.85 -21.40 92.77
CA ALA A 361 -7.75 -20.68 93.69
C ALA A 361 -8.09 -19.32 93.02
N GLU A 362 -9.18 -18.59 93.24
CA GLU A 362 -10.50 -18.76 93.84
C GLU A 362 -11.16 -17.36 93.73
N GLN A 363 -12.43 -17.31 93.29
CA GLN A 363 -13.52 -16.35 93.58
C GLN A 363 -13.40 -14.80 93.65
N MET A 364 -14.61 -14.21 93.45
CA MET A 364 -15.12 -12.83 93.66
C MET A 364 -14.73 -11.82 92.57
N ASN A 365 -15.66 -11.19 91.84
CA ASN A 365 -16.97 -10.63 92.18
C ASN A 365 -17.88 -10.58 90.95
#